data_AF-A0A962MY33-F1
#
_entry.id   AF-A0A962MY33-F1
#
_cell.length_a   1.000
_cell.length_b   1.000
_cell.length_c   1.000
_cell.angle_alpha   90.00
_cell.angle_beta   90.00
_cell.angle_gamma   90.00
#
_symmetry.space_group_name_H-M   'P 1'
#
loop_
_entity.id
_entity.type
_entity.pdbx_description
1 polymer ?
#
loop_
_entity_poly.entity_id
_entity_poly.type
_entity_poly.pdbx_seq_one_letter_code
_entity_poly.pdbx_strand_id
1 'polypeptide(L)' 'MSKEKVINFRVDAQLKKQAKKLADADGRSLSNWLTRLIEREVLQATKK' A
#
# COMPACT_ATOMS: atom_id res chain seq x y z
N MET A 1 9.85 -18.80 -7.20
CA MET A 1 10.27 -17.44 -6.80
C MET A 1 10.07 -16.51 -7.98
N SER A 2 8.82 -16.20 -8.33
CA SER A 2 8.53 -15.32 -9.48
C SER A 2 9.06 -13.93 -9.15
N LYS A 3 9.92 -13.40 -10.04
CA LYS A 3 10.52 -12.07 -9.97
C LYS A 3 9.53 -11.08 -9.35
N GLU A 4 9.79 -10.66 -8.10
CA GLU A 4 8.95 -9.69 -7.41
C GLU A 4 8.90 -8.43 -8.27
N LYS A 5 7.71 -8.07 -8.75
CA LYS A 5 7.51 -6.86 -9.54
C LYS A 5 7.62 -5.67 -8.60
N VAL A 6 8.79 -5.04 -8.57
CA VAL A 6 9.05 -3.83 -7.77
C VAL A 6 8.34 -2.65 -8.42
N ILE A 7 7.45 -1.99 -7.68
CA ILE A 7 6.81 -0.74 -8.09
C ILE A 7 7.54 0.41 -7.40
N ASN A 8 8.26 1.20 -8.19
CA ASN A 8 8.88 2.45 -7.73
C ASN A 8 8.01 3.63 -8.12
N PHE A 9 7.53 4.39 -7.14
CA PHE A 9 6.72 5.58 -7.37
C PHE A 9 7.18 6.70 -6.44
N ARG A 10 7.08 7.93 -6.92
CA ARG A 10 7.42 9.13 -6.14
C ARG A 10 6.20 9.56 -5.35
N VAL A 11 6.40 9.80 -4.06
CA VAL A 11 5.38 10.34 -3.16
C VAL A 11 5.97 11.47 -2.35
N ASP A 12 5.10 12.36 -1.92
CA ASP A 12 5.46 13.37 -0.93
C ASP A 12 5.99 12.72 0.36
N ALA A 13 6.97 13.37 0.99
CA ALA A 13 7.64 12.87 2.17
C ALA A 13 6.71 12.83 3.40
N GLN A 14 5.80 13.80 3.55
CA GLN A 14 4.82 13.76 4.63
C GLN A 14 3.82 12.63 4.42
N LEU A 15 3.33 12.46 3.20
CA LEU A 15 2.41 11.37 2.87
C LEU A 15 3.03 10.01 3.19
N LYS A 16 4.30 9.80 2.82
CA LYS A 16 5.04 8.56 3.17
C LYS A 16 5.13 8.35 4.68
N LYS A 17 5.40 9.41 5.44
CA LYS A 17 5.51 9.35 6.91
C LYS A 17 4.17 9.00 7.56
N GLN A 18 3.08 9.60 7.09
CA GLN A 18 1.73 9.31 7.57
C GLN A 18 1.31 7.88 7.23
N ALA A 19 1.51 7.45 5.98
CA ALA A 19 1.23 6.08 5.55
C ALA A 19 2.01 5.05 6.36
N LYS A 20 3.29 5.32 6.66
CA LYS A 20 4.10 4.45 7.53
C LYS A 20 3.52 4.33 8.93
N LYS A 21 3.11 5.44 9.56
CA LYS A 21 2.48 5.39 10.89
C LYS A 21 1.20 4.57 10.91
N LEU A 22 0.38 4.69 9.86
CA LEU A 22 -0.85 3.90 9.72
C LEU A 22 -0.53 2.41 9.52
N ALA A 23 0.47 2.08 8.71
CA ALA A 23 0.92 0.71 8.52
C ALA A 23 1.46 0.10 9.82
N ASP A 24 2.28 0.85 10.57
CA ASP A 24 2.83 0.42 11.85
C ASP A 24 1.73 0.19 12.90
N ALA A 25 0.72 1.09 12.95
CA ALA A 25 -0.45 0.93 13.83
C ALA A 25 -1.29 -0.33 13.48
N ASP A 26 -1.33 -0.70 12.20
CA ASP A 26 -1.97 -1.92 11.70
C ASP A 26 -1.10 -3.19 11.89
N GLY A 27 0.13 -3.05 12.42
CA GLY A 27 1.09 -4.14 12.60
C GLY A 27 1.65 -4.70 11.29
N ARG A 28 1.67 -3.89 10.22
CA ARG A 28 2.07 -4.32 8.86
C ARG A 28 3.21 -3.49 8.31
N SER A 29 3.95 -4.05 7.35
CA SER A 29 4.90 -3.27 6.56
C SER A 29 4.15 -2.31 5.62
N LEU A 30 4.79 -1.19 5.29
CA LEU A 30 4.23 -0.18 4.37
C LEU A 30 3.82 -0.79 3.01
N SER A 31 4.64 -1.67 2.46
CA SER A 31 4.34 -2.34 1.18
C SER A 31 3.09 -3.20 1.27
N ASN A 32 2.97 -4.04 2.31
CA ASN A 32 1.81 -4.91 2.46
C ASN A 32 0.53 -4.11 2.77
N TRP A 33 0.66 -3.06 3.56
CA TRP A 33 -0.43 -2.12 3.83
C TRP A 33 -0.94 -1.46 2.56
N LEU A 34 -0.03 -1.01 1.69
CA LEU A 34 -0.38 -0.42 0.40
C LEU A 34 -1.01 -1.42 -0.56
N THR A 35 -0.47 -2.65 -0.66
CA THR A 35 -1.07 -3.72 -1.47
C THR A 35 -2.52 -3.96 -1.08
N ARG A 36 -2.80 -4.10 0.21
CA ARG A 36 -4.17 -4.31 0.70
C ARG A 36 -5.08 -3.11 0.42
N LEU A 37 -4.54 -1.89 0.49
CA LEU A 37 -5.30 -0.68 0.16
C LEU A 37 -5.72 -0.68 -1.31
N ILE A 38 -4.80 -1.03 -2.22
CA ILE A 38 -5.08 -1.18 -3.65
C ILE A 38 -6.08 -2.31 -3.90
N GLU A 39 -5.90 -3.49 -3.29
CA GLU A 39 -6.81 -4.63 -3.43
C GLU A 39 -8.23 -4.26 -2.98
N ARG A 40 -8.37 -3.56 -1.84
CA ARG A 40 -9.66 -3.10 -1.33
C ARG A 40 -10.35 -2.17 -2.32
N GLU A 41 -9.60 -1.21 -2.87
CA GLU A 41 -10.12 -0.24 -3.82
C GLU A 41 -10.56 -0.92 -5.13
N VAL A 42 -9.74 -1.83 -5.66
CA VAL A 42 -10.08 -2.62 -6.84
C VAL A 42 -11.35 -3.44 -6.58
N LEU A 43 -11.43 -4.18 -5.48
CA LEU A 43 -12.62 -4.97 -5.14
C LEU A 43 -13.88 -4.13 -4.98
N GLN A 44 -13.78 -2.89 -4.47
CA GLN A 44 -14.92 -1.98 -4.40
C GLN A 44 -15.34 -1.48 -5.77
N ALA A 45 -14.38 -1.15 -6.63
CA ALA A 45 -14.64 -0.73 -8.00
C ALA A 45 -15.28 -1.85 -8.84
N THR A 46 -14.87 -3.11 -8.67
CA THR A 46 -15.43 -4.26 -9.42
C THR A 46 -16.84 -4.67 -8.96
N LYS A 47 -17.25 -4.27 -7.75
CA LYS A 47 -18.60 -4.55 -7.23
C LYS A 47 -19.65 -3.54 -7.71
N LYS A 48 -19.22 -2.48 -8.40
CA LYS A 48 -20.06 -1.41 -8.94
C LYS A 48 -20.29 -1.64 -10.42
#